data_AF-A0A4R4SP83-F1
#
_entry.id   AF-A0A4R4SP83-F1
#
_cell.length_a   1.000
_cell.length_b   1.000
_cell.length_c   1.000
_cell.angle_alpha   90.00
_cell.angle_beta   90.00
_cell.angle_gamma   90.00
#
_symmetry.space_group_name_H-M   'P 1'
#
loop_
_entity.id
_entity.type
_entity.pdbx_description
1 polymer ?
#
loop_
_entity_poly.entity_id
_entity_poly.type
_entity_poly.pdbx_seq_one_letter_code
_entity_poly.pdbx_strand_id
1 'polypeptide(L)'
;MPIPGDLVLVDGRASVQFGGDRALWLRVTSVDERPTYYGWVWLTGYVIDPATRNALAKREVFAQIAGLHIQRRKPERAPSRINAGPAVRRRGV
;
A
#
# COMPACT_ATOMS: atom_id res chain seq x y z
N MET A 1 -10.30 -3.70 4.23
CA MET A 1 -10.02 -2.92 3.00
C MET A 1 -8.53 -2.58 2.93
N PRO A 2 -7.89 -2.83 1.78
CA PRO A 2 -6.56 -2.30 1.48
C PRO A 2 -6.61 -0.78 1.28
N ILE A 3 -5.51 -0.10 1.56
CA ILE A 3 -5.36 1.35 1.32
C ILE A 3 -4.08 1.65 0.52
N PRO A 4 -3.98 2.81 -0.15
CA PRO A 4 -2.72 3.25 -0.74
C PRO A 4 -1.56 3.19 0.27
N GLY A 5 -0.44 2.62 -0.16
CA GLY A 5 0.73 2.37 0.66
C GLY A 5 0.75 0.99 1.32
N ASP A 6 -0.33 0.23 1.34
CA ASP A 6 -0.29 -1.17 1.79
C ASP A 6 0.51 -2.04 0.81
N LEU A 7 1.22 -3.02 1.35
CA LEU A 7 1.81 -4.10 0.56
C LEU A 7 0.90 -5.31 0.70
N VAL A 8 0.34 -5.81 -0.40
CA VAL A 8 -0.63 -6.92 -0.38
C VAL A 8 -0.11 -8.11 -1.15
N LEU A 9 -0.30 -9.32 -0.61
CA LEU A 9 -0.13 -10.55 -1.39
C LEU A 9 -1.42 -10.81 -2.15
N VAL A 10 -1.30 -10.98 -3.45
CA VAL A 10 -2.37 -11.41 -4.34
C VAL A 10 -2.03 -12.82 -4.79
N ASP A 11 -2.75 -13.80 -4.26
CA ASP A 11 -2.60 -15.22 -4.60
C ASP A 11 -3.95 -15.82 -5.07
N GLY A 12 -3.98 -17.14 -5.26
CA GLY A 12 -5.18 -17.86 -5.70
C GLY A 12 -6.42 -17.68 -4.80
N ARG A 13 -6.26 -17.29 -3.53
CA ARG A 13 -7.37 -17.02 -2.60
C ARG A 13 -7.99 -15.66 -2.90
N ALA A 14 -7.18 -14.70 -3.35
CA ALA A 14 -7.62 -13.37 -3.72
C ALA A 14 -8.16 -13.31 -5.16
N SER A 15 -7.56 -14.06 -6.08
CA SER A 15 -8.07 -14.20 -7.44
C SER A 15 -7.45 -15.42 -8.12
N VAL A 16 -8.28 -16.22 -8.78
CA VAL A 16 -7.88 -17.49 -9.41
C VAL A 16 -6.75 -17.36 -10.44
N GLN A 17 -6.53 -16.16 -10.98
CA GLN A 17 -5.45 -15.87 -11.92
C GLN A 17 -4.05 -15.94 -11.29
N PHE A 18 -3.96 -15.83 -9.97
CA PHE A 18 -2.71 -15.75 -9.20
C PHE A 18 -2.42 -17.00 -8.36
N GLY A 19 -2.98 -18.16 -8.74
CA GLY A 19 -2.68 -19.44 -8.08
C GLY A 19 -1.24 -19.93 -8.31
N GLY A 20 -0.70 -20.66 -7.33
CA GLY A 20 0.64 -21.26 -7.40
C GLY A 20 1.74 -20.20 -7.54
N ASP A 21 2.66 -20.43 -8.49
CA ASP A 21 3.84 -19.57 -8.72
C ASP A 21 3.49 -18.20 -9.35
N ARG A 22 2.20 -17.92 -9.59
CA ARG A 22 1.73 -16.64 -10.12
C ARG A 22 1.36 -15.63 -9.04
N ALA A 23 1.45 -16.02 -7.76
CA ALA A 23 1.23 -15.11 -6.66
C ALA A 23 2.22 -13.93 -6.71
N LEU A 24 1.75 -12.74 -6.36
CA LEU A 24 2.59 -11.54 -6.40
C LEU A 24 2.37 -10.63 -5.20
N TRP A 25 3.41 -9.89 -4.84
CA TRP A 25 3.31 -8.79 -3.90
C TRP A 25 3.02 -7.50 -4.65
N LEU A 26 1.97 -6.78 -4.27
CA LEU A 26 1.57 -5.52 -4.88
C LEU A 26 1.63 -4.40 -3.84
N ARG A 27 2.42 -3.37 -4.09
CA ARG A 27 2.35 -2.12 -3.33
C ARG A 27 1.23 -1.27 -3.91
N VAL A 28 0.14 -1.14 -3.16
CA VAL A 28 -1.07 -0.44 -3.59
C VAL A 28 -0.80 1.05 -3.70
N THR A 29 -1.20 1.65 -4.81
CA THR A 29 -1.15 3.10 -5.05
C THR A 29 -2.54 3.72 -5.18
N SER A 30 -3.52 2.93 -5.63
CA SER A 30 -4.91 3.33 -5.77
C SER A 30 -5.82 2.13 -5.53
N VAL A 31 -6.98 2.41 -4.95
CA VAL A 31 -8.05 1.45 -4.70
C VAL A 31 -9.29 2.02 -5.35
N ASP A 32 -9.88 1.30 -6.31
CA ASP A 32 -11.18 1.66 -6.87
C ASP A 32 -12.26 0.76 -6.24
N GLU A 33 -13.07 1.38 -5.41
CA GLU A 33 -14.16 0.75 -4.65
C GLU A 33 -15.48 0.71 -5.43
N ARG A 34 -15.50 1.09 -6.72
CA ARG A 34 -16.71 0.98 -7.54
C ARG A 34 -17.27 -0.43 -7.43
N PRO A 35 -18.51 -0.59 -6.93
CA PRO A 35 -19.07 -1.90 -6.62
C PRO A 35 -19.41 -2.62 -7.91
N THR A 36 -18.42 -3.27 -8.51
CA THR A 36 -18.66 -4.17 -9.65
C THR A 36 -19.17 -5.50 -9.14
N TYR A 37 -18.58 -6.00 -8.05
CA TYR A 37 -19.01 -7.21 -7.33
C TYR A 37 -18.73 -7.04 -5.83
N TYR A 38 -19.69 -7.44 -4.98
CA TYR A 38 -19.55 -7.30 -3.53
C TYR A 38 -18.34 -8.08 -3.01
N GLY A 39 -17.50 -7.43 -2.21
CA GLY A 39 -16.28 -8.03 -1.64
C GLY A 39 -15.10 -8.14 -2.62
N TRP A 40 -15.24 -7.61 -3.84
CA TRP A 40 -14.15 -7.47 -4.81
C TRP A 40 -13.74 -6.01 -4.97
N VAL A 41 -12.49 -5.80 -5.35
CA VAL A 41 -11.90 -4.48 -5.49
C VAL A 41 -10.88 -4.45 -6.61
N TRP A 42 -10.78 -3.31 -7.29
CA TRP A 42 -9.71 -3.02 -8.23
C TRP A 42 -8.54 -2.36 -7.49
N LEU A 43 -7.36 -2.95 -7.60
CA LEU A 43 -6.13 -2.44 -7.02
C LEU A 43 -5.15 -2.08 -8.12
N THR A 44 -4.67 -0.85 -8.10
CA THR A 44 -3.56 -0.42 -8.96
C THR A 44 -2.33 -0.18 -8.10
N GLY A 45 -1.21 -0.77 -8.50
CA GLY A 45 0.02 -0.72 -7.71
C GLY A 45 1.25 -1.21 -8.47
N TYR A 46 2.36 -1.28 -7.75
CA TYR A 46 3.62 -1.80 -8.27
C TYR A 46 3.88 -3.20 -7.74
N VAL A 47 4.18 -4.14 -8.63
CA VAL A 47 4.65 -5.47 -8.25
C VAL A 47 6.00 -5.33 -7.58
N ILE A 48 6.14 -5.92 -6.39
CA ILE A 48 7.35 -5.87 -5.59
C ILE A 48 8.04 -7.22 -5.66
N ASP A 49 9.31 -7.20 -6.01
CA ASP A 49 10.17 -8.36 -5.86
C ASP A 49 10.45 -8.61 -4.36
N PRO A 50 10.14 -9.80 -3.82
CA PRO A 50 10.32 -10.07 -2.40
C PRO A 50 11.80 -10.18 -1.99
N ALA A 51 12.71 -10.57 -2.90
CA ALA A 51 14.13 -10.71 -2.62
C ALA A 51 14.86 -9.36 -2.64
N THR A 52 14.58 -8.52 -3.64
CA THR A 52 15.28 -7.23 -3.84
C THR A 52 14.51 -6.04 -3.30
N ARG A 53 13.21 -6.20 -3.00
CA ARG A 53 12.29 -5.13 -2.57
C ARG A 53 12.08 -4.02 -3.61
N ASN A 54 12.49 -4.27 -4.85
CA ASN A 54 12.33 -3.31 -5.95
C ASN A 54 10.95 -3.40 -6.60
N ALA A 55 10.49 -2.27 -7.11
CA ALA A 55 9.31 -2.21 -7.97
C ALA A 55 9.66 -2.75 -9.36
N LEU A 56 8.98 -3.80 -9.79
CA LEU A 56 9.20 -4.45 -11.09
C LEU A 56 8.35 -3.82 -12.19
N ALA A 57 7.03 -3.74 -11.97
CA ALA A 57 6.08 -3.27 -12.97
C ALA A 57 4.83 -2.69 -12.31
N LYS A 58 4.18 -1.73 -12.96
CA LYS A 58 2.84 -1.26 -12.58
C LYS A 58 1.79 -2.26 -13.08
N ARG A 59 0.83 -2.62 -12.23
CA ARG A 59 -0.30 -3.49 -12.58
C ARG A 59 -1.59 -3.00 -11.96
N GLU A 60 -2.68 -3.31 -12.65
CA GLU A 60 -4.04 -3.21 -12.16
C GLU A 60 -4.58 -4.64 -12.01
N VAL A 61 -5.16 -4.97 -10.85
CA VAL A 61 -5.63 -6.30 -10.51
C VAL A 61 -7.03 -6.24 -9.91
N PHE A 62 -7.87 -7.21 -10.28
CA PHE A 62 -9.18 -7.41 -9.69
C PHE A 62 -9.11 -8.57 -8.69
N ALA A 63 -9.37 -8.29 -7.42
CA ALA A 63 -9.16 -9.23 -6.34
C ALA A 63 -10.27 -9.21 -5.29
N GLN A 64 -10.54 -10.36 -4.72
CA GLN A 64 -11.45 -10.55 -3.60
C GLN A 64 -10.74 -10.14 -2.31
N ILE A 65 -11.34 -9.19 -1.58
CA ILE A 65 -10.76 -8.61 -0.36
C ILE A 65 -10.51 -9.68 0.70
N ALA A 66 -11.39 -10.67 0.81
CA ALA A 66 -11.28 -11.75 1.80
C ALA A 66 -10.05 -12.66 1.59
N GLY A 67 -9.47 -12.69 0.39
CA GLY A 67 -8.28 -13.48 0.06
C GLY A 67 -6.97 -12.69 0.14
N LEU A 68 -7.00 -11.37 0.34
CA LEU A 68 -5.79 -10.56 0.38
C LEU A 68 -5.07 -10.68 1.72
N HIS A 69 -3.75 -10.88 1.67
CA HIS A 69 -2.90 -10.73 2.86
C HIS A 69 -2.27 -9.33 2.86
N ILE A 70 -2.70 -8.49 3.81
CA ILE A 70 -2.32 -7.07 3.87
C ILE A 70 -1.19 -6.86 4.88
N GLN A 71 -0.04 -6.38 4.41
CA GLN A 71 1.05 -5.88 5.23
C GLN A 71 1.02 -4.35 5.24
N ARG A 72 0.50 -3.79 6.34
CA ARG A 72 0.51 -2.34 6.53
C ARG A 72 1.90 -1.88 6.97
N ARG A 73 2.44 -0.85 6.30
CA ARG A 73 3.63 -0.17 6.84
C ARG A 73 3.19 0.50 8.14
N LYS A 74 3.84 0.18 9.25
CA LYS A 74 3.67 0.95 10.49
C LYS A 74 4.02 2.41 10.14
N PRO A 75 3.15 3.39 10.40
CA PRO A 75 3.51 4.78 10.17
C PRO A 75 4.79 5.04 10.96
N GLU A 76 5.83 5.45 10.24
CA GLU A 76 7.04 5.92 10.86
C GLU A 76 6.63 7.12 11.70
N ARG A 77 6.79 7.01 13.02
CA ARG A 77 6.41 8.08 13.95
C ARG A 77 7.16 9.32 13.47
N ALA A 78 6.45 10.29 12.92
CA ALA A 78 7.06 11.53 12.47
C ALA A 78 7.91 12.06 13.64
N PRO A 79 9.16 12.51 13.41
CA PRO A 79 9.95 13.09 14.48
C PRO A 79 9.15 14.24 15.07
N SER A 80 8.84 14.14 16.36
CA SER A 80 8.02 15.11 17.07
C SER A 80 8.66 16.49 16.90
N ARG A 81 7.95 17.43 16.26
CA ARG A 81 8.35 18.84 16.10
C ARG A 81 8.31 19.60 17.44
N ILE A 82 8.94 19.09 18.49
CA ILE A 82 8.87 19.68 19.85
C ILE A 82 10.03 20.63 20.20
N ASN A 83 10.97 20.88 19.29
CA ASN A 83 12.06 21.85 19.53
C ASN A 83 12.06 22.98 18.49
N ALA A 84 10.94 23.69 18.35
CA ALA A 84 10.98 25.06 17.87
C ALA A 84 11.00 25.97 19.11
N GLY A 85 12.17 26.13 19.72
CA GLY A 85 12.37 27.12 20.77
C GLY A 85 12.03 28.52 20.25
N PRO A 86 11.47 29.42 21.07
CA PRO A 86 11.10 30.74 20.61
C PRO A 86 12.37 31.52 20.25
N ALA A 87 12.55 31.82 18.95
CA ALA A 87 13.55 32.78 18.51
C ALA A 87 13.13 34.17 19.01
N VAL A 88 13.77 34.59 20.10
CA VAL A 88 13.65 35.90 20.72
C VAL A 88 13.87 36.99 19.66
N ARG A 89 12.79 37.70 19.30
CA ARG A 89 12.88 38.93 18.51
C ARG A 89 13.49 40.03 19.38
N ARG A 90 14.78 40.32 19.18
CA ARG A 90 15.40 41.54 19.70
C ARG A 90 14.89 42.73 18.88
N ARG A 91 14.17 43.63 19.55
CA ARG A 91 13.75 44.94 19.03
C ARG A 91 14.87 45.93 19.37
N GLY A 92 15.55 46.43 18.34
CA GLY A 92 16.55 47.50 18.45
C GLY A 92 15.88 48.87 18.58
N VAL A 93 16.58 49.74 19.29
CA VAL A 93 16.23 51.09 19.78
C VAL A 93 16.10 52.10 18.66
#